data_AF-A0A3S0C0L6-F1
#
_entry.id   AF-A0A3S0C0L6-F1
#
_cell.length_a   1.000
_cell.length_b   1.000
_cell.length_c   1.000
_cell.angle_alpha   90.00
_cell.angle_beta   90.00
_cell.angle_gamma   90.00
#
_symmetry.space_group_name_H-M   'P 1'
#
loop_
_entity.id
_entity.type
_entity.pdbx_description
1 polymer ?
#
loop_
_entity_poly.entity_id
_entity_poly.type
_entity_poly.pdbx_seq_one_letter_code
_entity_poly.pdbx_strand_id
1 'polypeptide(L)'
;MTNEIPDAGPAASITDKLALAWTHTARFLTTASQLVHLPATELPEIAFVGRSNAGKSTAINTLAQQKRLAFASKTPGRTQHINLFELGPKDAPDALFADLPGYGYAAVNKSAKLRWQKVMADYLEVRRSLSGVVLMVDSRLGLTDLDQQLLEFVAARVATGEIKLLVLLTKADKLNRKEADAALRATTEFLAGMTTENSDVAVTLFSALKKTGVGDVALALHEWAHPTAAAVAV
;
A
#
# COMPACT_ATOMS: atom_id res chain seq x y z
N MET A 1 -42.09 24.73 -19.84
CA MET A 1 -40.62 24.81 -19.80
C MET A 1 -40.14 23.71 -18.87
N THR A 2 -39.93 22.53 -19.43
CA THR A 2 -39.39 21.37 -18.73
C THR A 2 -37.88 21.58 -18.61
N ASN A 3 -37.39 21.84 -17.39
CA ASN A 3 -35.96 21.81 -17.11
C ASN A 3 -35.52 20.34 -17.13
N GLU A 4 -34.95 19.90 -18.26
CA GLU A 4 -34.15 18.68 -18.31
C GLU A 4 -32.88 18.92 -17.48
N ILE A 5 -32.73 18.13 -16.42
CA ILE A 5 -31.45 17.97 -15.72
C ILE A 5 -30.51 17.30 -16.73
N PRO A 6 -29.34 17.88 -17.04
CA PRO A 6 -28.39 17.22 -17.93
C PRO A 6 -27.99 15.89 -17.29
N ASP A 7 -28.21 14.82 -18.03
CA ASP A 7 -27.73 13.48 -17.73
C ASP A 7 -26.23 13.56 -17.44
N ALA A 8 -25.84 13.32 -16.19
CA ALA A 8 -24.45 13.25 -15.80
C ALA A 8 -23.87 11.97 -16.42
N GLY A 9 -23.30 12.10 -17.62
CA GLY A 9 -22.62 11.02 -18.30
C GLY A 9 -21.62 10.31 -17.37
N PRO A 10 -21.31 9.02 -17.63
CA PRO A 10 -20.51 8.21 -16.74
C PRO A 10 -19.20 8.94 -16.41
N ALA A 11 -18.91 9.09 -15.11
CA ALA A 11 -17.70 9.73 -14.61
C ALA A 11 -16.49 9.15 -15.38
N ALA A 12 -15.75 10.01 -16.08
CA ALA A 12 -14.64 9.57 -16.93
C ALA A 12 -13.65 8.76 -16.07
N SER A 13 -13.41 7.51 -16.44
CA SER A 13 -12.44 6.63 -15.76
C SER A 13 -11.06 7.29 -15.78
N ILE A 14 -10.40 7.40 -14.62
CA ILE A 14 -9.08 7.99 -14.53
C ILE A 14 -8.05 7.19 -15.34
N THR A 15 -7.08 7.87 -15.96
CA THR A 15 -5.98 7.24 -16.70
C THR A 15 -4.76 7.00 -15.80
N ASP A 16 -3.92 6.04 -16.16
CA ASP A 16 -2.65 5.76 -15.47
C ASP A 16 -1.77 6.99 -15.35
N LYS A 17 -1.74 7.83 -16.40
CA LYS A 17 -1.02 9.10 -16.43
C LYS A 17 -1.52 10.08 -15.37
N LEU A 18 -2.83 10.19 -15.18
CA LEU A 18 -3.42 11.07 -14.16
C LEU A 18 -3.18 10.53 -12.76
N ALA A 19 -3.33 9.23 -12.55
CA ALA A 19 -3.03 8.59 -11.28
C ALA A 19 -1.53 8.75 -10.91
N LEU A 20 -0.63 8.64 -11.89
CA LEU A 20 0.79 8.89 -11.70
C LEU A 20 1.13 10.37 -11.45
N ALA A 21 0.38 11.29 -12.05
CA ALA A 21 0.51 12.72 -11.76
C ALA A 21 0.06 13.02 -10.32
N TRP A 22 -0.99 12.36 -9.84
CA TRP A 22 -1.43 12.42 -8.45
C TRP A 22 -0.36 11.88 -7.49
N THR A 23 0.18 10.67 -7.72
CA THR A 23 1.26 10.15 -6.86
C THR A 23 2.52 11.02 -6.87
N HIS A 24 2.82 11.71 -7.97
CA HIS A 24 3.95 12.64 -8.06
C HIS A 24 3.85 13.85 -7.11
N THR A 25 2.63 14.21 -6.67
CA THR A 25 2.41 15.28 -5.68
C THR A 25 2.87 14.91 -4.26
N ALA A 26 3.23 13.65 -4.02
CA ALA A 26 3.56 13.14 -2.70
C ALA A 26 4.64 13.98 -2.01
N ARG A 27 4.38 14.42 -0.78
CA ARG A 27 5.27 15.26 0.02
C ARG A 27 5.37 14.72 1.44
N PHE A 28 6.56 14.79 2.04
CA PHE A 28 6.75 14.35 3.43
C PHE A 28 5.89 15.20 4.38
N LEU A 29 5.15 14.52 5.27
CA LEU A 29 4.35 15.15 6.31
C LEU A 29 5.05 15.03 7.67
N THR A 30 5.25 13.81 8.15
CA THR A 30 5.80 13.57 9.49
C THR A 30 6.41 12.19 9.64
N THR A 31 7.18 12.01 10.71
CA THR A 31 7.72 10.72 11.16
C THR A 31 7.31 10.45 12.60
N ALA A 32 6.89 9.23 12.89
CA ALA A 32 6.43 8.83 14.22
C ALA A 32 6.96 7.46 14.63
N SER A 33 7.40 7.35 15.88
CA SER A 33 7.81 6.08 16.48
C SER A 33 6.65 5.23 16.99
N GLN A 34 5.49 5.83 17.21
CA GLN A 34 4.31 5.22 17.80
C GLN A 34 3.04 5.81 17.18
N LEU A 35 1.97 5.01 17.14
CA LEU A 35 0.67 5.40 16.58
C LEU A 35 0.11 6.69 17.20
N VAL A 36 0.26 6.86 18.52
CA VAL A 36 -0.22 8.04 19.26
C VAL A 36 0.43 9.36 18.84
N HIS A 37 1.60 9.31 18.18
CA HIS A 37 2.28 10.51 17.68
C HIS A 37 1.89 10.84 16.22
N LEU A 38 1.09 10.00 15.56
CA LEU A 38 0.59 10.30 14.23
C LEU A 38 -0.57 11.30 14.31
N PRO A 39 -0.66 12.25 13.37
CA PRO A 39 -1.81 13.15 13.31
C PRO A 39 -3.09 12.35 13.13
N ALA A 40 -4.15 12.78 13.81
CA ALA A 40 -5.50 12.35 13.49
C ALA A 40 -5.89 12.94 12.14
N THR A 41 -6.51 12.13 11.30
CA THR A 41 -6.90 12.50 9.94
C THR A 41 -8.09 11.65 9.54
N GLU A 42 -8.96 12.22 8.70
CA GLU A 42 -10.06 11.51 8.05
C GLU A 42 -9.75 11.28 6.56
N LEU A 43 -8.55 11.68 6.09
CA LEU A 43 -8.09 11.37 4.74
C LEU A 43 -7.81 9.88 4.60
N PRO A 44 -8.14 9.26 3.45
CA PRO A 44 -7.79 7.88 3.16
C PRO A 44 -6.28 7.69 3.23
N GLU A 45 -5.86 6.73 4.04
CA GLU A 45 -4.46 6.41 4.30
C GLU A 45 -4.13 5.02 3.74
N ILE A 46 -3.10 4.96 2.90
CA ILE A 46 -2.63 3.74 2.23
C ILE A 46 -1.26 3.37 2.81
N ALA A 47 -1.19 2.23 3.48
CA ALA A 47 0.02 1.77 4.15
C ALA A 47 0.85 0.83 3.28
N PHE A 48 2.12 1.15 3.10
CA PHE A 48 3.11 0.28 2.50
C PHE A 48 3.82 -0.51 3.59
N VAL A 49 3.68 -1.83 3.54
CA VAL A 49 4.24 -2.73 4.55
C VAL A 49 4.92 -3.92 3.88
N GLY A 50 5.83 -4.56 4.59
CA GLY A 50 6.63 -5.65 4.03
C GLY A 50 7.98 -5.79 4.70
N ARG A 51 8.63 -6.90 4.44
CA ARG A 51 9.95 -7.23 5.01
C ARG A 51 10.99 -6.13 4.75
N SER A 52 12.00 -6.08 5.61
CA SER A 52 13.20 -5.28 5.36
C SER A 52 13.78 -5.62 3.99
N ASN A 53 14.10 -4.60 3.20
CA ASN A 53 14.57 -4.72 1.81
C ASN A 53 13.59 -5.37 0.81
N ALA A 54 12.29 -5.45 1.13
CA ALA A 54 11.25 -5.86 0.17
C ALA A 54 11.02 -4.81 -0.94
N GLY A 55 11.47 -3.57 -0.75
CA GLY A 55 11.40 -2.51 -1.77
C GLY A 55 10.39 -1.39 -1.51
N LYS A 56 9.81 -1.29 -0.31
CA LYS A 56 8.85 -0.23 0.11
C LYS A 56 9.23 1.18 -0.31
N SER A 57 10.29 1.73 0.27
CA SER A 57 10.71 3.10 -0.04
C SER A 57 11.08 3.27 -1.52
N THR A 58 11.58 2.22 -2.18
CA THR A 58 11.83 2.24 -3.64
C THR A 58 10.53 2.31 -4.44
N ALA A 59 9.48 1.60 -4.03
CA ALA A 59 8.18 1.62 -4.67
C ALA A 59 7.50 2.97 -4.50
N ILE A 60 7.49 3.53 -3.28
CA ILE A 60 6.99 4.89 -3.00
C ILE A 60 7.70 5.91 -3.88
N ASN A 61 9.04 5.90 -3.89
CA ASN A 61 9.84 6.78 -4.76
C ASN A 61 9.55 6.59 -6.25
N THR A 62 9.24 5.36 -6.68
CA THR A 62 8.92 5.04 -8.08
C THR A 62 7.54 5.58 -8.46
N LEU A 63 6.53 5.37 -7.62
CA LEU A 63 5.17 5.89 -7.81
C LEU A 63 5.16 7.41 -7.74
N ALA A 64 5.84 7.99 -6.75
CA ALA A 64 5.97 9.44 -6.60
C ALA A 64 6.94 10.07 -7.60
N GLN A 65 7.66 9.28 -8.40
CA GLN A 65 8.67 9.76 -9.37
C GLN A 65 9.75 10.66 -8.73
N GLN A 66 10.01 10.48 -7.43
CA GLN A 66 10.95 11.26 -6.63
C GLN A 66 12.10 10.38 -6.13
N LYS A 67 13.34 10.89 -6.14
CA LYS A 67 14.52 10.07 -5.79
C LYS A 67 14.77 9.92 -4.29
N ARG A 68 14.27 10.85 -3.46
CA ARG A 68 14.61 10.95 -2.03
C ARG A 68 13.41 11.30 -1.14
N LEU A 69 12.20 10.94 -1.57
CA LEU A 69 11.00 11.14 -0.75
C LEU A 69 11.00 10.16 0.43
N ALA A 70 11.03 8.87 0.13
CA ALA A 70 11.24 7.81 1.10
C ALA A 70 12.70 7.36 1.07
N PHE A 71 13.33 7.23 2.24
CA PHE A 71 14.76 6.90 2.33
C PHE A 71 15.04 5.42 2.03
N ALA A 72 15.16 5.07 0.74
CA ALA A 72 15.58 3.76 0.30
C ALA A 72 17.05 3.50 0.68
N SER A 73 17.30 2.53 1.56
CA SER A 73 18.62 2.09 1.98
C SER A 73 18.77 0.59 1.77
N LYS A 74 19.96 0.14 1.36
CA LYS A 74 20.31 -1.29 1.30
C LYS A 74 20.60 -1.85 2.70
N THR A 75 21.01 -1.00 3.63
CA THR A 75 21.20 -1.35 5.04
C THR A 75 19.84 -1.61 5.67
N PRO A 76 19.53 -2.85 6.08
CA PRO A 76 18.25 -3.16 6.69
C PRO A 76 18.12 -2.49 8.08
N GLY A 77 16.88 -2.25 8.53
CA GLY A 77 16.60 -1.66 9.86
C GLY A 77 16.72 -0.13 9.95
N ARG A 78 16.89 0.58 8.82
CA ARG A 78 16.97 2.05 8.78
C ARG A 78 15.60 2.73 8.97
N THR A 79 14.53 2.17 8.44
CA THR A 79 13.17 2.66 8.68
C THR A 79 12.63 2.03 9.97
N GLN A 80 12.81 2.74 11.08
CA GLN A 80 12.32 2.33 12.41
C GLN A 80 11.04 3.07 12.83
N HIS A 81 10.62 4.03 12.01
CA HIS A 81 9.50 4.92 12.26
C HIS A 81 8.50 4.79 11.12
N ILE A 82 7.25 5.13 11.41
CA ILE A 82 6.20 5.34 10.43
C ILE A 82 6.47 6.69 9.79
N ASN A 83 6.53 6.75 8.46
CA ASN A 83 6.63 8.02 7.73
C ASN A 83 5.34 8.25 6.96
N LEU A 84 4.73 9.43 7.14
CA LEU A 84 3.56 9.83 6.37
C LEU A 84 3.94 10.78 5.25
N PHE A 85 3.27 10.62 4.12
CA PHE A 85 3.37 11.49 2.95
C PHE A 85 1.97 11.92 2.53
N GLU A 86 1.76 13.22 2.35
CA GLU A 86 0.51 13.76 1.81
C GLU A 86 0.51 13.70 0.29
N LEU A 87 -0.65 13.41 -0.29
CA LEU A 87 -0.91 13.43 -1.72
C LEU A 87 -2.02 14.44 -2.04
N GLY A 88 -2.11 14.80 -3.32
CA GLY A 88 -3.06 15.78 -3.83
C GLY A 88 -2.55 17.22 -3.75
N PRO A 89 -3.43 18.21 -3.99
CA PRO A 89 -3.11 19.63 -3.94
C PRO A 89 -2.37 20.02 -2.65
N LYS A 90 -1.43 20.96 -2.76
CA LYS A 90 -0.57 21.37 -1.63
C LYS A 90 -1.36 21.91 -0.44
N ASP A 91 -2.39 22.71 -0.73
CA ASP A 91 -3.19 23.39 0.30
C ASP A 91 -4.42 22.58 0.73
N ALA A 92 -4.69 21.47 0.04
CA ALA A 92 -5.83 20.58 0.32
C ALA A 92 -5.46 19.14 -0.08
N PRO A 93 -4.66 18.43 0.75
CA PRO A 93 -4.36 17.03 0.50
C PRO A 93 -5.63 16.18 0.50
N ASP A 94 -5.67 15.18 -0.37
CA ASP A 94 -6.80 14.27 -0.52
C ASP A 94 -6.51 12.84 -0.01
N ALA A 95 -5.24 12.50 0.23
CA ALA A 95 -4.85 11.19 0.74
C ALA A 95 -3.49 11.20 1.45
N LEU A 96 -3.20 10.08 2.12
CA LEU A 96 -1.91 9.82 2.76
C LEU A 96 -1.31 8.49 2.30
N PHE A 97 0.00 8.48 2.06
CA PHE A 97 0.80 7.26 2.04
C PHE A 97 1.54 7.10 3.36
N ALA A 98 1.57 5.89 3.90
CA ALA A 98 2.36 5.55 5.08
C ALA A 98 3.46 4.53 4.72
N ASP A 99 4.74 4.88 4.88
CA ASP A 99 5.85 3.91 4.83
C ASP A 99 6.02 3.32 6.23
N LEU A 100 5.51 2.11 6.41
CA LEU A 100 5.63 1.39 7.67
C LEU A 100 7.04 0.79 7.80
N PRO A 101 7.61 0.74 9.02
CA PRO A 101 8.91 0.12 9.23
C PRO A 101 8.86 -1.37 8.81
N GLY A 102 9.97 -1.93 8.30
CA GLY A 102 9.95 -3.30 7.75
C GLY A 102 10.27 -4.41 8.76
N TYR A 103 9.59 -5.57 8.67
CA TYR A 103 9.85 -6.74 9.52
C TYR A 103 10.97 -7.66 9.05
N GLY A 104 11.25 -8.68 9.86
CA GLY A 104 12.07 -9.83 9.49
C GLY A 104 13.56 -9.53 9.50
N TYR A 105 13.97 -8.39 10.07
CA TYR A 105 15.40 -8.11 10.23
C TYR A 105 15.97 -8.84 11.44
N ALA A 106 16.96 -9.71 11.19
CA ALA A 106 17.54 -10.58 12.21
C ALA A 106 18.45 -9.84 13.22
N ALA A 107 18.96 -8.64 12.88
CA ALA A 107 19.96 -7.94 13.69
C ALA A 107 19.38 -6.90 14.68
N VAL A 108 18.06 -6.82 14.83
CA VAL A 108 17.44 -5.98 15.87
C VAL A 108 17.34 -6.75 17.18
N ASN A 109 17.61 -6.07 18.30
CA ASN A 109 17.45 -6.66 19.62
C ASN A 109 15.99 -7.11 19.85
N LYS A 110 15.79 -8.12 20.71
CA LYS A 110 14.47 -8.74 20.96
C LYS A 110 13.41 -7.70 21.36
N SER A 111 13.78 -6.69 22.15
CA SER A 111 12.88 -5.60 22.58
C SER A 111 12.43 -4.70 21.43
N ALA A 112 13.30 -4.40 20.47
CA ALA A 112 12.97 -3.58 19.30
C ALA A 112 12.06 -4.37 18.35
N LYS A 113 12.30 -5.67 18.20
CA LYS A 113 11.42 -6.56 17.41
C LYS A 113 10.01 -6.59 17.97
N LEU A 114 9.85 -6.77 19.29
CA LEU A 114 8.54 -6.77 19.95
C LEU A 114 7.83 -5.42 19.85
N ARG A 115 8.57 -4.32 20.06
CA ARG A 115 8.01 -2.97 19.93
C ARG A 115 7.52 -2.70 18.51
N TRP A 116 8.31 -3.08 17.51
CA TRP A 116 7.94 -2.95 16.10
C TRP A 116 6.70 -3.78 15.79
N GLN A 117 6.64 -5.04 16.24
CA GLN A 117 5.47 -5.90 16.03
C GLN A 117 4.22 -5.28 16.64
N LYS A 118 4.33 -4.74 17.86
CA LYS A 118 3.22 -4.03 18.51
C LYS A 118 2.78 -2.80 17.72
N VAL A 119 3.70 -1.91 17.33
CA VAL A 119 3.36 -0.71 16.57
C VAL A 119 2.67 -1.05 15.25
N MET A 120 3.05 -2.17 14.62
CA MET A 120 2.45 -2.61 13.36
C MET A 120 1.10 -3.26 13.53
N ALA A 121 0.94 -4.13 14.52
CA ALA A 121 -0.36 -4.68 14.88
C ALA A 121 -1.33 -3.53 15.23
N ASP A 122 -0.94 -2.65 16.16
CA ASP A 122 -1.76 -1.51 16.58
C ASP A 122 -2.13 -0.63 15.38
N TYR A 123 -1.17 -0.32 14.49
CA TYR A 123 -1.44 0.50 13.31
C TYR A 123 -2.41 -0.18 12.33
N LEU A 124 -2.20 -1.46 11.98
CA LEU A 124 -3.03 -2.17 11.01
C LEU A 124 -4.44 -2.46 11.55
N GLU A 125 -4.55 -2.69 12.85
CA GLU A 125 -5.80 -3.04 13.52
C GLU A 125 -6.66 -1.81 13.84
N VAL A 126 -6.07 -0.73 14.38
CA VAL A 126 -6.87 0.36 14.99
C VAL A 126 -6.78 1.71 14.26
N ARG A 127 -5.92 1.87 13.25
CA ARG A 127 -5.83 3.15 12.51
C ARG A 127 -7.10 3.35 11.68
N ARG A 128 -7.97 4.26 12.13
CA ARG A 128 -9.26 4.55 11.50
C ARG A 128 -9.16 5.04 10.06
N SER A 129 -8.18 5.89 9.75
CA SER A 129 -7.96 6.42 8.39
C SER A 129 -7.42 5.38 7.40
N LEU A 130 -6.96 4.22 7.88
CA LEU A 130 -6.38 3.18 7.03
C LEU A 130 -7.47 2.59 6.14
N SER A 131 -7.37 2.84 4.84
CA SER A 131 -8.30 2.35 3.82
C SER A 131 -7.68 1.32 2.89
N GLY A 132 -6.34 1.20 2.88
CA GLY A 132 -5.65 0.28 2.01
C GLY A 132 -4.29 -0.16 2.55
N VAL A 133 -3.93 -1.41 2.29
CA VAL A 133 -2.62 -1.99 2.62
C VAL A 133 -1.96 -2.53 1.36
N VAL A 134 -0.75 -2.03 1.10
CA VAL A 134 0.14 -2.50 0.05
C VAL A 134 1.20 -3.39 0.69
N LEU A 135 1.00 -4.70 0.60
CA LEU A 135 1.94 -5.70 1.12
C LEU A 135 3.03 -6.00 0.08
N MET A 136 4.27 -5.70 0.45
CA MET A 136 5.43 -5.80 -0.43
C MET A 136 6.18 -7.11 -0.20
N VAL A 137 6.16 -7.97 -1.22
CA VAL A 137 6.70 -9.33 -1.18
C VAL A 137 7.78 -9.47 -2.25
N ASP A 138 8.99 -9.89 -1.88
CA ASP A 138 10.04 -10.19 -2.86
C ASP A 138 9.61 -11.41 -3.70
N SER A 139 9.38 -11.22 -5.01
CA SER A 139 8.76 -12.22 -5.86
C SER A 139 9.56 -13.53 -5.96
N ARG A 140 10.86 -13.49 -5.65
CA ARG A 140 11.74 -14.67 -5.63
C ARG A 140 11.52 -15.56 -4.42
N LEU A 141 10.92 -15.03 -3.36
CA LEU A 141 10.72 -15.72 -2.09
C LEU A 141 9.26 -16.08 -1.85
N GLY A 142 8.33 -15.31 -2.43
CA GLY A 142 6.90 -15.47 -2.16
C GLY A 142 6.53 -15.08 -0.73
N LEU A 143 5.32 -15.46 -0.32
CA LEU A 143 4.78 -15.22 1.01
C LEU A 143 5.51 -16.08 2.05
N THR A 144 6.16 -15.43 3.00
CA THR A 144 6.78 -16.07 4.17
C THR A 144 5.83 -16.08 5.36
N ASP A 145 6.14 -16.86 6.40
CA ASP A 145 5.34 -16.93 7.63
C ASP A 145 5.08 -15.55 8.25
N LEU A 146 6.05 -14.63 8.17
CA LEU A 146 5.87 -13.26 8.67
C LEU A 146 4.91 -12.44 7.81
N ASP A 147 4.87 -12.69 6.50
CA ASP A 147 3.90 -12.06 5.60
C ASP A 147 2.49 -12.61 5.89
N GLN A 148 2.37 -13.91 6.14
CA GLN A 148 1.11 -14.56 6.49
C GLN A 148 0.56 -14.07 7.84
N GLN A 149 1.40 -13.96 8.87
CA GLN A 149 1.02 -13.34 10.16
C GLN A 149 0.55 -11.89 10.00
N LEU A 150 1.15 -11.14 9.07
CA LEU A 150 0.68 -9.78 8.81
C LEU A 150 -0.71 -9.78 8.18
N LEU A 151 -0.94 -10.69 7.23
CA LEU A 151 -2.25 -10.84 6.59
C LEU A 151 -3.33 -11.23 7.61
N GLU A 152 -3.01 -12.03 8.63
CA GLU A 152 -3.93 -12.34 9.74
C GLU A 152 -4.38 -11.07 10.49
N PHE A 153 -3.50 -10.09 10.72
CA PHE A 153 -3.87 -8.84 11.41
C PHE A 153 -4.86 -7.97 10.61
N VAL A 154 -4.81 -8.04 9.27
CA VAL A 154 -5.71 -7.25 8.41
C VAL A 154 -6.92 -8.06 7.93
N ALA A 155 -6.92 -9.38 8.12
CA ALA A 155 -7.92 -10.29 7.56
C ALA A 155 -9.36 -9.88 7.91
N ALA A 156 -9.62 -9.50 9.16
CA ALA A 156 -10.97 -9.08 9.58
C ALA A 156 -11.44 -7.82 8.83
N ARG A 157 -10.57 -6.80 8.71
CA ARG A 157 -10.89 -5.52 8.03
C ARG A 157 -10.94 -5.67 6.51
N VAL A 158 -10.18 -6.62 5.95
CA VAL A 158 -10.25 -6.99 4.53
C VAL A 158 -11.51 -7.79 4.23
N ALA A 159 -11.93 -8.69 5.14
CA ALA A 159 -13.17 -9.44 5.01
C ALA A 159 -14.41 -8.55 5.02
N THR A 160 -14.39 -7.44 5.77
CA THR A 160 -15.50 -6.47 5.80
C THR A 160 -15.45 -5.44 4.68
N GLY A 161 -14.38 -5.41 3.88
CA GLY A 161 -14.15 -4.38 2.85
C GLY A 161 -13.72 -3.01 3.41
N GLU A 162 -13.47 -2.90 4.72
CA GLU A 162 -12.97 -1.68 5.36
C GLU A 162 -11.56 -1.32 4.87
N ILE A 163 -10.73 -2.34 4.64
CA ILE A 163 -9.39 -2.20 4.08
C ILE A 163 -9.28 -2.99 2.79
N LYS A 164 -8.74 -2.34 1.76
CA LYS A 164 -8.35 -2.97 0.51
C LYS A 164 -6.92 -3.52 0.61
N LEU A 165 -6.64 -4.66 0.00
CA LEU A 165 -5.32 -5.32 0.07
C LEU A 165 -4.72 -5.49 -1.31
N LEU A 166 -3.49 -5.02 -1.49
CA LEU A 166 -2.71 -5.20 -2.71
C LEU A 166 -1.37 -5.84 -2.38
N VAL A 167 -1.17 -7.07 -2.84
CA VAL A 167 0.12 -7.73 -2.74
C VAL A 167 0.98 -7.39 -3.96
N LEU A 168 2.07 -6.66 -3.72
CA LEU A 168 3.05 -6.32 -4.75
C LEU A 168 4.21 -7.32 -4.72
N LEU A 169 4.26 -8.17 -5.74
CA LEU A 169 5.37 -9.08 -6.00
C LEU A 169 6.53 -8.29 -6.61
N THR A 170 7.41 -7.77 -5.76
CA THR A 170 8.50 -6.88 -6.14
C THR A 170 9.70 -7.59 -6.72
N LYS A 171 10.55 -6.82 -7.41
CA LYS A 171 11.76 -7.32 -8.09
C LYS A 171 11.41 -8.36 -9.15
N ALA A 172 10.25 -8.21 -9.79
CA ALA A 172 9.79 -9.08 -10.87
C ALA A 172 10.79 -9.14 -12.04
N ASP A 173 11.65 -8.13 -12.22
CA ASP A 173 12.76 -8.13 -13.18
C ASP A 173 13.82 -9.23 -12.92
N LYS A 174 13.77 -9.89 -11.77
CA LYS A 174 14.66 -11.00 -11.40
C LYS A 174 14.09 -12.37 -11.74
N LEU A 175 12.84 -12.44 -12.20
CA LEU A 175 12.17 -13.68 -12.56
C LEU A 175 12.07 -13.81 -14.08
N ASN A 176 12.16 -15.03 -14.57
CA ASN A 176 11.68 -15.34 -15.92
C ASN A 176 10.13 -15.45 -15.93
N ARG A 177 9.53 -15.56 -17.12
CA ARG A 177 8.06 -15.59 -17.26
C ARG A 177 7.41 -16.73 -16.46
N LYS A 178 7.98 -17.94 -16.52
CA LYS A 178 7.44 -19.11 -15.84
C LYS A 178 7.47 -18.95 -14.32
N GLU A 179 8.56 -18.42 -13.79
CA GLU A 179 8.72 -18.12 -12.35
C GLU A 179 7.75 -17.02 -11.89
N ALA A 180 7.61 -15.95 -12.69
CA ALA A 180 6.69 -14.86 -12.39
C ALA A 180 5.24 -15.34 -12.36
N ASP A 181 4.83 -16.16 -13.34
CA ASP A 181 3.50 -16.75 -13.41
C ASP A 181 3.26 -17.73 -12.24
N ALA A 182 4.29 -18.46 -11.80
CA ALA A 182 4.20 -19.34 -10.64
C ALA A 182 4.05 -18.56 -9.32
N ALA A 183 4.82 -17.48 -9.14
CA ALA A 183 4.73 -16.61 -7.97
C ALA A 183 3.35 -15.92 -7.87
N LEU A 184 2.83 -15.43 -9.00
CA LEU A 184 1.47 -14.90 -9.08
C LEU A 184 0.44 -15.95 -8.65
N ARG A 185 0.43 -17.12 -9.29
CA ARG A 185 -0.53 -18.19 -8.96
C ARG A 185 -0.51 -18.59 -7.50
N ALA A 186 0.68 -18.88 -6.94
CA ALA A 186 0.81 -19.29 -5.56
C ALA A 186 0.30 -18.22 -4.58
N THR A 187 0.54 -16.94 -4.89
CA THR A 187 0.06 -15.82 -4.07
C THR A 187 -1.46 -15.65 -4.21
N THR A 188 -2.00 -15.73 -5.43
CA THR A 188 -3.45 -15.67 -5.67
C THR A 188 -4.19 -16.80 -4.95
N GLU A 189 -3.69 -18.03 -5.05
CA GLU A 189 -4.28 -19.21 -4.39
C GLU A 189 -4.31 -19.05 -2.87
N PHE A 190 -3.23 -18.53 -2.28
CA PHE A 190 -3.20 -18.23 -0.84
C PHE A 190 -4.24 -17.17 -0.45
N LEU A 191 -4.31 -16.06 -1.19
CA LEU A 191 -5.21 -14.95 -0.90
C LEU A 191 -6.69 -15.34 -1.07
N ALA A 192 -7.01 -16.22 -2.01
CA ALA A 192 -8.37 -16.75 -2.20
C ALA A 192 -8.89 -17.46 -0.93
N GLY A 193 -8.01 -18.03 -0.11
CA GLY A 193 -8.38 -18.68 1.15
C GLY A 193 -8.79 -17.72 2.27
N MET A 194 -8.54 -16.41 2.14
CA MET A 194 -8.86 -15.39 3.14
C MET A 194 -9.86 -14.32 2.65
N THR A 195 -10.22 -14.34 1.37
CA THR A 195 -11.17 -13.40 0.78
C THR A 195 -12.61 -13.80 1.02
N THR A 196 -13.48 -12.81 1.21
CA THR A 196 -14.94 -12.95 1.18
C THR A 196 -15.52 -12.21 -0.04
N GLU A 197 -16.84 -12.26 -0.23
CA GLU A 197 -17.54 -11.49 -1.26
C GLU A 197 -17.34 -9.97 -1.18
N ASN A 198 -17.05 -9.45 0.01
CA ASN A 198 -16.84 -8.01 0.24
C ASN A 198 -15.35 -7.62 0.19
N SER A 199 -14.45 -8.58 -0.02
CA SER A 199 -13.02 -8.35 0.02
C SER A 199 -12.49 -7.80 -1.31
N ASP A 200 -11.83 -6.64 -1.25
CA ASP A 200 -11.07 -6.08 -2.38
C ASP A 200 -9.59 -6.46 -2.21
N VAL A 201 -9.20 -7.57 -2.84
CA VAL A 201 -7.85 -8.13 -2.78
C VAL A 201 -7.29 -8.33 -4.17
N ALA A 202 -6.11 -7.79 -4.41
CA ALA A 202 -5.40 -7.93 -5.67
C ALA A 202 -3.93 -8.34 -5.44
N VAL A 203 -3.35 -8.94 -6.48
CA VAL A 203 -1.91 -9.23 -6.55
C VAL A 203 -1.38 -8.80 -7.91
N THR A 204 -0.20 -8.18 -7.93
CA THR A 204 0.45 -7.82 -9.20
C THR A 204 1.96 -7.89 -9.13
N LEU A 205 2.60 -8.11 -10.28
CA LEU A 205 4.05 -8.05 -10.43
C LEU A 205 4.51 -6.60 -10.49
N PHE A 206 5.57 -6.30 -9.75
CA PHE A 206 6.12 -4.95 -9.68
C PHE A 206 7.63 -4.94 -9.89
N SER A 207 8.11 -4.07 -10.78
CA SER A 207 9.54 -3.77 -10.90
C SER A 207 9.77 -2.26 -10.98
N ALA A 208 10.38 -1.72 -9.94
CA ALA A 208 10.86 -0.33 -9.95
C ALA A 208 11.92 -0.08 -11.03
N LEU A 209 12.73 -1.10 -11.35
CA LEU A 209 13.82 -1.02 -12.33
C LEU A 209 13.28 -1.02 -13.77
N LYS A 210 12.33 -1.91 -14.07
CA LYS A 210 11.72 -2.06 -15.41
C LYS A 210 10.42 -1.27 -15.59
N LYS A 211 9.95 -0.59 -14.54
CA LYS A 211 8.68 0.15 -14.48
C LYS A 211 7.46 -0.72 -14.78
N THR A 212 7.56 -2.02 -14.50
CA THR A 212 6.45 -2.98 -14.64
C THR A 212 5.44 -2.77 -13.51
N GLY A 213 4.15 -2.69 -13.86
CA GLY A 213 3.02 -2.55 -12.92
C GLY A 213 2.87 -1.16 -12.29
N VAL A 214 3.70 -0.18 -12.65
CA VAL A 214 3.71 1.14 -11.99
C VAL A 214 2.42 1.93 -12.24
N GLY A 215 1.92 1.93 -13.49
CA GLY A 215 0.66 2.59 -13.86
C GLY A 215 -0.54 1.92 -13.21
N ASP A 216 -0.63 0.59 -13.29
CA ASP A 216 -1.71 -0.20 -12.71
C ASP A 216 -1.81 0.00 -11.19
N VAL A 217 -0.66 0.01 -10.49
CA VAL A 217 -0.63 0.30 -9.06
C VAL A 217 -1.07 1.72 -8.78
N ALA A 218 -0.60 2.71 -9.54
CA ALA A 218 -1.05 4.10 -9.33
C ALA A 218 -2.56 4.24 -9.50
N LEU A 219 -3.15 3.61 -10.52
CA LEU A 219 -4.59 3.56 -10.75
C LEU A 219 -5.34 2.99 -9.55
N ALA A 220 -4.96 1.79 -9.10
CA ALA A 220 -5.60 1.14 -7.96
C ALA A 220 -5.54 2.03 -6.70
N LEU A 221 -4.36 2.59 -6.38
CA LEU A 221 -4.21 3.45 -5.21
C LEU A 221 -5.02 4.74 -5.32
N HIS A 222 -5.15 5.30 -6.52
CA HIS A 222 -5.99 6.48 -6.74
C HIS A 222 -7.47 6.15 -6.53
N GLU A 223 -7.97 5.04 -7.06
CA GLU A 223 -9.35 4.58 -6.85
C GLU A 223 -9.65 4.31 -5.38
N TRP A 224 -8.66 3.83 -4.63
CA TRP A 224 -8.78 3.62 -3.19
C TRP A 224 -8.88 4.93 -2.41
N ALA A 225 -8.14 5.95 -2.83
CA ALA A 225 -8.18 7.28 -2.25
C ALA A 225 -9.42 8.09 -2.66
N HIS A 226 -10.06 7.75 -3.78
CA HIS A 226 -11.20 8.50 -4.32
C HIS A 226 -12.38 7.56 -4.60
N PRO A 227 -12.94 6.91 -3.57
CA PRO A 227 -14.09 6.03 -3.77
C PRO A 227 -15.23 6.84 -4.37
N THR A 228 -15.81 6.33 -5.46
CA THR A 228 -16.99 6.96 -6.07
C THR A 228 -18.14 6.91 -5.07
N ALA A 229 -19.00 7.94 -5.04
CA ALA A 229 -20.08 8.12 -4.06
C ALA A 229 -21.03 6.92 -3.88
N ALA A 230 -21.07 5.98 -4.84
CA ALA A 230 -21.83 4.73 -4.72
C ALA A 230 -21.29 3.76 -3.65
N ALA A 231 -20.02 3.88 -3.25
CA ALA A 231 -19.38 2.98 -2.27
C ALA A 231 -19.49 3.45 -0.81
N VAL A 232 -20.02 4.65 -0.56
CA VAL A 232 -20.12 5.25 0.80
C VAL A 232 -21.50 4.99 1.44
N ALA A 233 -22.41 4.33 0.73
CA ALA A 233 -23.75 3.98 1.20
C ALA A 233 -23.82 2.50 1.63
N VAL A 234 -23.16 2.15 2.74
CA VAL A 234 -23.44 0.93 3.52
C VAL A 234 -23.35 1.27 5.01
#